data_AF-B2ANY5-F1
#
_entry.id   AF-B2ANY5-F1
#
_cell.length_a   1.000
_cell.length_b   1.000
_cell.length_c   1.000
_cell.angle_alpha   90.00
_cell.angle_beta   90.00
_cell.angle_gamma   90.00
#
_symmetry.space_group_name_H-M   'P 1'
#
loop_
_entity.id
_entity.type
_entity.pdbx_description
1 polymer ?
#
loop_
_entity_poly.entity_id
_entity_poly.type
_entity_poly.pdbx_seq_one_letter_code
_entity_poly.pdbx_strand_id
1 'polypeptide(L)'
;MDLFHELLVGSASLEAPPCPGWRCCLRTWRGWSLLPSWPPTRTSRLEPFNKPLHLFHTSLLVCRMSLTTHAGNLTLTTVLWFDTQAEEAAKFYTSVFPNSKILRSQRYSEAGQEVHGQEPGSILFVEFDLDGHRFSGLNGGPHVTFNHAVSFMIDCADQKEVDYYWGKLSEGGDVTKQECGWLADKFGVSWQVVPKRLKEMLVSEDVAAAGRASVAMMGMKKLDIEGLEKAFKGE
;
A
#
# COMPACT_ATOMS: atom_id res chain seq x y z
N MET A 1 -19.88 16.39 17.22
CA MET A 1 -20.47 15.06 17.51
C MET A 1 -21.10 14.47 16.23
N ASP A 2 -20.50 14.66 15.06
CA ASP A 2 -19.27 14.10 14.47
C ASP A 2 -19.46 12.70 13.87
N LEU A 3 -19.44 12.69 12.54
CA LEU A 3 -19.50 11.56 11.60
C LEU A 3 -18.51 10.42 11.89
N PHE A 4 -17.57 10.60 12.81
CA PHE A 4 -16.61 9.56 13.22
C PHE A 4 -17.25 8.41 14.01
N HIS A 5 -18.37 8.65 14.69
CA HIS A 5 -19.01 7.60 15.52
C HIS A 5 -19.78 6.56 14.68
N GLU A 6 -20.19 6.89 13.46
CA GLU A 6 -21.04 6.02 12.62
C GLU A 6 -20.25 5.00 11.80
N LEU A 7 -18.94 5.19 11.60
CA LEU A 7 -18.13 4.29 10.78
C LEU A 7 -17.63 3.04 11.52
N LEU A 8 -17.70 3.00 12.85
CA LEU A 8 -17.20 1.88 13.66
C LEU A 8 -18.31 1.06 14.34
N VAL A 9 -19.57 1.51 14.30
CA VAL A 9 -20.73 0.79 14.86
C VAL A 9 -21.91 0.85 13.88
N GLY A 10 -21.74 0.28 12.69
CA GLY A 10 -22.76 0.27 11.64
C GLY A 10 -23.04 -1.14 11.14
N SER A 11 -23.94 -1.88 11.81
CA SER A 11 -24.60 -3.04 11.23
C SER A 11 -25.60 -2.57 10.17
N ALA A 12 -25.14 -2.31 8.96
CA ALA A 12 -25.99 -1.96 7.83
C ALA A 12 -26.39 -3.22 7.06
N SER A 13 -27.56 -3.77 7.37
CA SER A 13 -28.34 -4.56 6.42
C SER A 13 -28.86 -3.59 5.35
N LEU A 14 -28.16 -3.50 4.22
CA LEU A 14 -28.65 -2.81 3.03
C LEU A 14 -28.70 -3.82 1.88
N GLU A 15 -29.92 -4.20 1.54
CA GLU A 15 -30.24 -5.01 0.37
C GLU A 15 -29.85 -4.23 -0.90
N ALA A 16 -29.01 -4.84 -1.74
CA ALA A 16 -28.66 -4.31 -3.05
C ALA A 16 -29.78 -4.59 -4.06
N PRO A 17 -30.12 -3.65 -4.97
CA PRO A 17 -31.09 -3.91 -6.03
C PRO A 17 -30.51 -4.88 -7.09
N PRO A 18 -31.34 -5.71 -7.74
CA PRO A 18 -30.85 -6.73 -8.66
C PRO A 18 -30.42 -6.12 -10.01
N CYS A 19 -29.16 -6.32 -10.40
CA CYS A 19 -28.72 -6.14 -11.78
C CYS A 19 -29.24 -7.29 -12.66
N PRO A 20 -29.85 -7.01 -13.82
CA PRO A 20 -30.38 -8.04 -14.70
C PRO A 20 -29.27 -8.63 -15.56
N GLY A 21 -29.22 -9.96 -15.61
CA GLY A 21 -28.88 -10.64 -16.85
C GLY A 21 -27.56 -11.39 -16.92
N TRP A 22 -27.24 -12.26 -15.97
CA TRP A 22 -26.40 -13.43 -16.26
C TRP A 22 -26.97 -14.66 -15.56
N ARG A 23 -27.59 -15.56 -16.35
CA ARG A 23 -28.13 -16.84 -15.88
C ARG A 23 -26.96 -17.71 -15.40
N CYS A 24 -26.82 -17.89 -14.10
CA CYS A 24 -25.97 -18.93 -13.53
C CYS A 24 -26.85 -20.14 -13.17
N CYS A 25 -26.75 -21.22 -13.96
CA CYS A 25 -27.39 -22.49 -13.68
C CYS A 25 -26.81 -23.11 -12.41
N LEU A 26 -27.51 -22.96 -11.29
CA LEU A 26 -27.33 -23.81 -10.12
C LEU A 26 -27.90 -25.20 -10.41
N ARG A 27 -27.03 -26.20 -10.52
CA ARG A 27 -27.43 -27.61 -10.37
C ARG A 27 -26.73 -28.18 -9.15
N THR A 28 -27.50 -28.29 -8.07
CA THR A 28 -27.20 -29.09 -6.90
C THR A 28 -27.31 -30.58 -7.26
N TRP A 29 -26.40 -31.43 -6.79
CA TRP A 29 -26.73 -32.59 -5.94
C TRP A 29 -25.52 -33.45 -5.57
N ARG A 30 -25.68 -34.08 -4.41
CA ARG A 30 -24.79 -34.93 -3.60
C ARG A 30 -24.36 -36.24 -4.29
N GLY A 31 -23.27 -36.84 -3.81
CA GLY A 31 -23.10 -38.30 -3.83
C GLY A 31 -21.65 -38.80 -3.80
N TRP A 32 -21.24 -39.42 -2.70
CA TRP A 32 -20.02 -40.22 -2.53
C TRP A 32 -19.92 -41.38 -3.54
N SER A 33 -18.70 -41.75 -3.98
CA SER A 33 -18.21 -43.14 -4.08
C SER A 33 -16.69 -43.21 -4.31
N LEU A 34 -15.99 -43.80 -3.36
CA LEU A 34 -14.94 -44.85 -3.45
C LEU A 34 -13.77 -44.73 -4.47
N LEU A 35 -12.56 -44.87 -3.88
CA LEU A 35 -11.23 -45.08 -4.46
C LEU A 35 -11.15 -46.29 -5.43
N PRO A 36 -10.03 -46.42 -6.18
CA PRO A 36 -9.06 -47.40 -5.71
C PRO A 36 -7.60 -46.94 -5.74
N SER A 37 -6.91 -47.35 -4.68
CA SER A 37 -5.46 -47.36 -4.43
C SER A 37 -4.66 -48.16 -5.47
N TRP A 38 -3.49 -47.66 -5.84
CA TRP A 38 -2.44 -48.39 -6.56
C TRP A 38 -1.61 -49.25 -5.59
N PRO A 39 -1.23 -50.49 -5.96
CA PRO A 39 -0.41 -51.35 -5.11
C PRO A 39 1.09 -51.10 -5.30
N PRO A 40 1.94 -51.29 -4.27
CA PRO A 40 3.37 -51.44 -4.45
C PRO A 40 3.78 -52.93 -4.47
N THR A 41 5.01 -53.16 -4.92
CA THR A 41 5.88 -54.35 -4.82
C THR A 41 6.07 -55.17 -6.11
N ARG A 42 7.32 -55.20 -6.59
CA ARG A 42 8.13 -56.43 -6.64
C ARG A 42 9.60 -56.08 -6.88
N THR A 43 10.45 -56.35 -5.90
CA THR A 43 11.89 -56.53 -6.08
C THR A 43 12.13 -57.92 -6.67
N SER A 44 12.89 -58.01 -7.77
CA SER A 44 13.52 -59.26 -8.19
C SER A 44 14.91 -58.98 -8.76
N ARG A 45 15.79 -59.91 -8.40
CA ARG A 45 17.25 -59.91 -8.42
C ARG A 45 17.81 -60.23 -9.82
N LEU A 46 18.94 -59.55 -10.11
CA LEU A 46 20.10 -59.81 -10.98
C LEU A 46 20.11 -61.00 -11.96
N GLU A 47 20.65 -60.78 -13.17
CA GLU A 47 21.89 -61.43 -13.69
C GLU A 47 22.36 -60.71 -15.00
N PRO A 48 23.64 -60.82 -15.40
CA PRO A 48 24.34 -59.86 -16.26
C PRO A 48 24.36 -60.27 -17.73
N PHE A 49 24.44 -59.30 -18.64
CA PHE A 49 24.87 -59.55 -20.01
C PHE A 49 25.90 -58.52 -20.47
N ASN A 50 27.14 -59.01 -20.53
CA ASN A 50 28.34 -58.32 -20.96
C ASN A 50 28.46 -58.42 -22.49
N LYS A 51 28.38 -57.31 -23.24
CA LYS A 51 29.04 -57.13 -24.54
C LYS A 51 29.44 -55.66 -24.79
N PRO A 52 30.61 -55.39 -25.41
CA PRO A 52 31.19 -54.04 -25.48
C PRO A 52 31.09 -53.40 -26.89
N LEU A 53 31.52 -52.12 -26.96
CA LEU A 53 31.65 -51.22 -28.13
C LEU A 53 30.30 -50.66 -28.65
N HIS A 54 30.14 -49.38 -29.00
CA HIS A 54 31.07 -48.38 -29.53
C HIS A 54 30.73 -46.97 -29.00
N LEU A 55 31.78 -46.16 -28.81
CA LEU A 55 31.71 -44.71 -28.66
C LEU A 55 31.02 -44.10 -29.88
N PHE A 56 29.82 -43.56 -29.71
CA PHE A 56 29.28 -42.53 -30.59
C PHE A 56 29.09 -41.26 -29.77
N HIS A 57 29.98 -40.29 -30.02
CA HIS A 57 29.91 -38.93 -29.51
C HIS A 57 28.76 -38.22 -30.24
N THR A 58 27.53 -38.38 -29.77
CA THR A 58 26.42 -37.48 -30.16
C THR A 58 26.49 -36.24 -29.28
N SER A 59 27.10 -35.20 -29.83
CA SER A 59 27.02 -33.84 -29.29
C SER A 59 25.53 -33.43 -29.28
N LEU A 60 24.86 -33.65 -28.16
CA LEU A 60 23.58 -33.02 -27.84
C LEU A 60 23.87 -31.55 -27.54
N LEU A 61 23.83 -30.72 -28.60
CA LEU A 61 23.74 -29.29 -28.44
C LEU A 61 22.34 -28.99 -27.87
N VAL A 62 22.22 -28.99 -26.54
CA VAL A 62 21.03 -28.50 -25.86
C VAL A 62 20.98 -27.00 -26.13
N CYS A 63 20.22 -26.61 -27.14
CA CYS A 63 19.84 -25.21 -27.34
C CYS A 63 18.97 -24.82 -26.14
N ARG A 64 19.63 -24.24 -25.13
CA ARG A 64 18.95 -23.69 -23.96
C ARG A 64 18.21 -22.45 -24.46
N MET A 65 16.97 -22.64 -24.91
CA MET A 65 16.05 -21.54 -25.15
C MET A 65 15.87 -20.84 -23.81
N SER A 66 16.62 -19.75 -23.63
CA SER A 66 16.41 -18.84 -22.52
C SER A 66 15.06 -18.21 -22.74
N LEU A 67 14.05 -18.68 -22.02
CA LEU A 67 12.78 -17.99 -21.89
C LEU A 67 13.07 -16.70 -21.12
N THR A 68 13.50 -15.66 -21.82
CA THR A 68 13.33 -14.29 -21.33
C THR A 68 11.84 -14.01 -21.33
N THR A 69 11.19 -14.32 -20.22
CA THR A 69 9.93 -13.68 -19.86
C THR A 69 10.21 -12.19 -19.77
N HIS A 70 9.90 -11.45 -20.85
CA HIS A 70 9.67 -10.02 -20.75
C HIS A 70 8.31 -9.85 -20.08
N ALA A 71 8.26 -10.11 -18.77
CA ALA A 71 7.21 -9.56 -17.94
C ALA A 71 7.42 -8.05 -18.00
N GLY A 72 6.71 -7.37 -18.90
CA GLY A 72 6.60 -5.92 -18.82
C GLY A 72 6.14 -5.61 -17.40
N ASN A 73 7.01 -4.98 -16.62
CA ASN A 73 6.72 -4.66 -15.23
C ASN A 73 5.55 -3.67 -15.23
N LEU A 74 4.34 -4.17 -15.01
CA LEU A 74 3.18 -3.34 -14.72
C LEU A 74 3.51 -2.53 -13.48
N THR A 75 3.53 -1.20 -13.61
CA THR A 75 3.75 -0.29 -12.47
C THR A 75 2.47 0.46 -12.19
N LEU A 76 1.97 0.34 -10.96
CA LEU A 76 0.89 1.17 -10.41
C LEU A 76 1.53 2.37 -9.70
N THR A 77 1.16 3.59 -10.10
CA THR A 77 1.72 4.83 -9.53
C THR A 77 0.61 5.67 -8.91
N THR A 78 0.84 6.15 -7.70
CA THR A 78 -0.05 7.10 -7.03
C THR A 78 0.19 8.51 -7.57
N VAL A 79 -0.88 9.17 -8.03
CA VAL A 79 -0.81 10.55 -8.53
C VAL A 79 -1.52 11.48 -7.55
N LEU A 80 -0.82 12.51 -7.09
CA LEU A 80 -1.28 13.54 -6.18
C LEU A 80 -1.60 14.80 -6.98
N TRP A 81 -2.82 15.32 -6.78
CA TRP A 81 -3.28 16.54 -7.44
C TRP A 81 -2.94 17.77 -6.58
N PHE A 82 -2.21 18.72 -7.15
CA PHE A 82 -1.89 19.99 -6.52
C PHE A 82 -2.45 21.14 -7.35
N ASP A 83 -2.60 22.30 -6.71
CA ASP A 83 -2.90 23.53 -7.42
C ASP A 83 -1.69 23.94 -8.28
N THR A 84 -0.61 24.34 -7.61
CA THR A 84 0.65 24.75 -8.24
C THR A 84 1.90 24.21 -7.52
N GLN A 85 1.74 23.57 -6.37
CA GLN A 85 2.85 23.24 -5.46
C GLN A 85 3.50 21.86 -5.67
N ALA A 86 3.23 21.13 -6.76
CA ALA A 86 3.70 19.75 -6.93
C ALA A 86 5.23 19.58 -6.76
N GLU A 87 6.04 20.47 -7.35
CA GLU A 87 7.51 20.40 -7.19
C GLU A 87 7.96 20.75 -5.78
N GLU A 88 7.29 21.69 -5.10
CA GLU A 88 7.59 22.02 -3.70
C GLU A 88 7.28 20.84 -2.79
N ALA A 89 6.13 20.19 -2.99
CA ALA A 89 5.72 19.00 -2.25
C ALA A 89 6.70 17.86 -2.46
N ALA A 90 7.10 17.57 -3.70
CA ALA A 90 8.10 16.54 -4.01
C ALA A 90 9.44 16.81 -3.31
N LYS A 91 9.93 18.06 -3.33
CA LYS A 91 11.16 18.46 -2.63
C LYS A 91 11.04 18.30 -1.12
N PHE A 92 9.90 18.70 -0.56
CA PHE A 92 9.64 18.54 0.86
C PHE A 92 9.62 17.06 1.26
N TYR A 93 8.82 16.23 0.61
CA TYR A 93 8.72 14.81 0.97
C TYR A 93 10.05 14.07 0.81
N THR A 94 10.78 14.32 -0.27
CA THR A 94 12.11 13.70 -0.47
C THR A 94 13.16 14.18 0.54
N SER A 95 12.92 15.30 1.24
CA SER A 95 13.74 15.73 2.38
C SER A 95 13.32 15.13 3.72
N VAL A 96 12.06 14.69 3.85
CA VAL A 96 11.51 14.10 5.07
C VAL A 96 11.83 12.61 5.15
N PHE A 97 11.64 11.87 4.05
CA PHE A 97 11.80 10.43 4.01
C PHE A 97 13.23 10.02 3.63
N PRO A 98 13.81 9.01 4.31
CA PRO A 98 15.10 8.46 3.89
C PRO A 98 14.98 7.77 2.52
N ASN A 99 16.12 7.49 1.88
CA ASN A 99 16.20 6.79 0.58
C ASN A 99 15.30 7.36 -0.53
N SER A 100 14.99 8.65 -0.46
CA SER A 100 14.01 9.29 -1.32
C SER A 100 14.68 10.22 -2.33
N LYS A 101 14.06 10.40 -3.50
CA LYS A 101 14.61 11.26 -4.56
C LYS A 101 13.56 11.69 -5.57
N ILE A 102 13.78 12.84 -6.18
CA ILE A 102 13.06 13.25 -7.38
C ILE A 102 13.61 12.44 -8.56
N LEU A 103 12.72 11.91 -9.39
CA LEU A 103 13.08 11.06 -10.53
C LEU A 103 13.15 11.88 -11.82
N ARG A 104 12.09 12.62 -12.12
CA ARG A 104 11.98 13.47 -13.31
C ARG A 104 10.86 14.47 -13.16
N SER A 105 10.89 15.52 -13.97
CA SER A 105 9.81 16.50 -14.05
C SER A 105 9.52 16.88 -15.49
N GLN A 106 8.28 17.29 -15.71
CA GLN A 106 7.80 17.87 -16.95
C GLN A 106 7.36 19.29 -16.66
N ARG A 107 7.82 20.21 -17.52
CA ARG A 107 7.46 21.63 -17.47
C ARG A 107 6.55 21.96 -18.65
N TYR A 108 5.70 22.96 -18.48
CA TYR A 108 4.93 23.50 -19.59
C TYR A 108 5.88 24.13 -20.63
N SER A 109 5.59 23.88 -21.89
CA SER A 109 6.23 24.56 -23.03
C SER A 109 5.45 25.81 -23.43
N GLU A 110 6.01 26.61 -24.33
CA GLU A 110 5.25 27.68 -25.01
C GLU A 110 4.10 27.12 -25.85
N ALA A 111 4.25 25.90 -26.37
CA ALA A 111 3.21 25.25 -27.16
C ALA A 111 1.97 24.94 -26.30
N GLY A 112 0.80 25.43 -26.73
CA GLY A 112 -0.48 25.20 -26.07
C GLY A 112 -0.78 26.18 -24.94
N GLN A 113 0.05 27.21 -24.72
CA GLN A 113 -0.15 28.22 -23.68
C GLN A 113 -1.51 28.92 -23.80
N GLU A 114 -1.98 29.13 -25.03
CA GLU A 114 -3.31 29.67 -25.33
C GLU A 114 -4.48 28.77 -24.88
N VAL A 115 -4.22 27.48 -24.67
CA VAL A 115 -5.21 26.47 -24.22
C VAL A 115 -5.13 26.26 -22.71
N HIS A 116 -3.94 25.99 -22.17
CA HIS A 116 -3.77 25.65 -20.76
C HIS A 116 -3.52 26.87 -19.84
N GLY A 117 -3.14 28.02 -20.40
CA GLY A 117 -2.97 29.28 -19.67
C GLY A 117 -1.85 29.26 -18.62
N GLN A 118 -0.85 28.39 -18.77
CA GLN A 118 0.24 28.24 -17.79
C GLN A 118 1.53 28.86 -18.32
N GLU A 119 2.31 29.46 -17.43
CA GLU A 119 3.59 30.07 -17.77
C GLU A 119 4.59 29.01 -18.26
N PRO A 120 5.24 29.21 -19.42
CA PRO A 120 6.31 28.33 -19.89
C PRO A 120 7.41 28.16 -18.84
N GLY A 121 7.86 26.91 -18.65
CA GLY A 121 8.86 26.56 -17.64
C GLY A 121 8.27 26.27 -16.24
N SER A 122 7.00 26.60 -15.98
CA SER A 122 6.31 26.14 -14.76
C SER A 122 6.12 24.61 -14.78
N ILE A 123 6.00 24.01 -13.59
CA ILE A 123 5.88 22.54 -13.47
C ILE A 123 4.47 22.12 -13.82
N LEU A 124 4.37 21.17 -14.75
CA LEU A 124 3.15 20.40 -15.01
C LEU A 124 3.12 19.17 -14.09
N PHE A 125 4.22 18.41 -14.08
CA PHE A 125 4.26 17.10 -13.48
C PHE A 125 5.64 16.80 -12.89
N VAL A 126 5.69 16.09 -11.77
CA VAL A 126 6.93 15.65 -11.13
C VAL A 126 6.77 14.23 -10.61
N GLU A 127 7.72 13.36 -10.92
CA GLU A 127 7.83 12.02 -10.33
C GLU A 127 8.88 12.02 -9.23
N PHE A 128 8.55 11.37 -8.12
CA PHE A 128 9.46 11.20 -7.00
C PHE A 128 9.24 9.83 -6.36
N ASP A 129 10.29 9.38 -5.68
CA ASP A 129 10.32 8.12 -4.94
C ASP A 129 10.47 8.43 -3.46
N LEU A 130 9.60 7.85 -2.64
CA LEU A 130 9.66 7.91 -1.18
C LEU A 130 9.93 6.51 -0.63
N ASP A 131 11.17 6.25 -0.20
CA ASP A 131 11.61 4.96 0.35
C ASP A 131 11.18 3.75 -0.51
N GLY A 132 11.32 3.85 -1.84
CA GLY A 132 10.95 2.81 -2.80
C GLY A 132 9.49 2.85 -3.30
N HIS A 133 8.67 3.78 -2.82
CA HIS A 133 7.32 4.01 -3.30
C HIS A 133 7.28 5.15 -4.31
N ARG A 134 6.79 4.87 -5.52
CA ARG A 134 6.66 5.88 -6.58
C ARG A 134 5.40 6.70 -6.44
N PHE A 135 5.59 8.01 -6.50
CA PHE A 135 4.54 9.01 -6.54
C PHE A 135 4.74 9.94 -7.74
N SER A 136 3.65 10.56 -8.14
CA SER A 136 3.67 11.68 -9.06
C SER A 136 2.87 12.83 -8.48
N GLY A 137 3.35 14.06 -8.63
CA GLY A 137 2.59 15.27 -8.40
C GLY A 137 2.18 15.88 -9.73
N LEU A 138 0.90 16.26 -9.86
CA LEU A 138 0.34 16.95 -11.01
C LEU A 138 -0.19 18.31 -10.57
N ASN A 139 0.27 19.38 -11.20
CA ASN A 139 -0.31 20.71 -11.03
C ASN A 139 -1.51 20.87 -11.98
N GLY A 140 -2.71 20.70 -11.42
CA GLY A 140 -3.97 20.75 -12.16
C GLY A 140 -4.90 21.90 -11.75
N GLY A 141 -4.44 22.82 -10.90
CA GLY A 141 -5.23 23.95 -10.43
C GLY A 141 -6.09 23.66 -9.20
N PRO A 142 -6.78 24.67 -8.65
CA PRO A 142 -7.34 24.66 -7.29
C PRO A 142 -8.70 23.95 -7.17
N HIS A 143 -9.17 23.29 -8.24
CA HIS A 143 -10.52 22.73 -8.34
C HIS A 143 -10.73 21.46 -7.51
N VAL A 144 -9.64 20.77 -7.16
CA VAL A 144 -9.66 19.54 -6.38
C VAL A 144 -8.79 19.74 -5.15
N THR A 145 -9.33 19.42 -3.99
CA THR A 145 -8.63 19.50 -2.72
C THR A 145 -8.55 18.12 -2.06
N PHE A 146 -7.46 17.88 -1.35
CA PHE A 146 -7.30 16.65 -0.59
C PHE A 146 -8.30 16.58 0.57
N ASN A 147 -8.72 15.36 0.87
CA ASN A 147 -9.50 15.00 2.05
C ASN A 147 -8.93 13.71 2.65
N HIS A 148 -9.61 13.17 3.66
CA HIS A 148 -9.15 11.96 4.38
C HIS A 148 -9.50 10.64 3.68
N ALA A 149 -10.12 10.65 2.50
CA ALA A 149 -10.50 9.42 1.78
C ALA A 149 -9.28 8.62 1.29
N VAL A 150 -8.16 9.29 1.01
CA VAL A 150 -6.86 8.66 0.76
C VAL A 150 -5.87 9.25 1.75
N SER A 151 -5.12 8.39 2.42
CA SER A 151 -4.06 8.78 3.35
C SER A 151 -2.87 7.85 3.25
N PHE A 152 -1.71 8.35 3.66
CA PHE A 152 -0.47 7.59 3.69
C PHE A 152 -0.07 7.28 5.12
N MET A 153 0.04 5.99 5.44
CA MET A 153 0.43 5.54 6.77
C MET A 153 1.93 5.32 6.84
N ILE A 154 2.54 5.85 7.89
CA ILE A 154 3.95 5.68 8.23
C ILE A 154 4.03 4.81 9.48
N ASP A 155 4.71 3.68 9.35
CA ASP A 155 4.92 2.74 10.43
C ASP A 155 6.17 3.11 11.25
N CYS A 156 5.95 3.73 12.41
CA CYS A 156 7.03 4.13 13.29
C CYS A 156 7.45 2.98 14.22
N ALA A 157 8.75 2.73 14.31
CA ALA A 157 9.34 1.71 15.19
C ALA A 157 9.36 2.15 16.66
N ASP A 158 9.57 3.45 16.92
CA ASP A 158 9.69 4.01 18.25
C ASP A 158 9.14 5.45 18.33
N GLN A 159 9.18 6.04 19.53
CA GLN A 159 8.66 7.38 19.78
C GLN A 159 9.47 8.46 19.04
N LYS A 160 10.76 8.23 18.77
CA LYS A 160 11.60 9.22 18.07
C LYS A 160 11.15 9.35 16.61
N GLU A 161 10.83 8.24 15.97
CA GLU A 161 10.27 8.26 14.62
C GLU A 161 8.89 8.93 14.60
N VAL A 162 8.01 8.62 15.57
CA VAL A 162 6.71 9.29 15.70
C VAL A 162 6.91 10.81 15.82
N ASP A 163 7.79 11.25 16.72
CA ASP A 163 8.07 12.66 16.96
C ASP A 163 8.66 13.35 15.72
N TYR A 164 9.56 12.67 15.00
CA TYR A 164 10.16 13.18 13.77
C TYR A 164 9.12 13.37 12.66
N TYR A 165 8.39 12.32 12.29
CA TYR A 165 7.43 12.40 11.18
C TYR A 165 6.24 13.29 11.53
N TRP A 166 5.72 13.20 12.75
CA TRP A 166 4.67 14.10 13.22
C TRP A 166 5.14 15.55 13.17
N GLY A 167 6.31 15.86 13.72
CA GLY A 167 6.84 17.22 13.75
C GLY A 167 7.04 17.79 12.35
N LYS A 168 7.63 17.02 11.43
CA LYS A 168 7.87 17.46 10.05
C LYS A 168 6.58 17.65 9.26
N LEU A 169 5.67 16.66 9.29
CA LEU A 169 4.50 16.67 8.42
C LEU A 169 3.37 17.55 8.95
N SER A 170 3.31 17.80 10.26
CA SER A 170 2.33 18.74 10.86
C SER A 170 2.70 20.21 10.69
N GLU A 171 3.96 20.52 10.34
CA GLU A 171 4.44 21.89 10.20
C GLU A 171 3.73 22.62 9.06
N GLY A 172 3.03 23.71 9.40
CA GLY A 172 2.21 24.47 8.45
C GLY A 172 0.93 23.77 7.99
N GLY A 173 0.60 22.60 8.56
CA GLY A 173 -0.61 21.84 8.29
C GLY A 173 -1.82 22.29 9.10
N ASP A 174 -2.98 21.69 8.80
CA ASP A 174 -4.24 22.00 9.47
C ASP A 174 -4.36 21.30 10.82
N VAL A 175 -4.31 22.08 11.91
CA VAL A 175 -4.39 21.59 13.30
C VAL A 175 -5.75 20.99 13.67
N THR A 176 -6.79 21.30 12.90
CA THR A 176 -8.14 20.75 13.10
C THR A 176 -8.27 19.33 12.54
N LYS A 177 -7.37 18.95 11.63
CA LYS A 177 -7.30 17.60 11.04
C LYS A 177 -6.35 16.67 11.78
N GLN A 178 -5.90 17.07 12.97
CA GLN A 178 -4.97 16.31 13.79
C GLN A 178 -5.68 15.53 14.88
N GLU A 179 -5.89 14.24 14.66
CA GLU A 179 -6.58 13.35 15.61
C GLU A 179 -6.08 11.90 15.45
N CYS A 180 -5.90 11.17 16.55
CA CYS A 180 -5.58 9.74 16.54
C CYS A 180 -4.38 9.35 15.65
N GLY A 181 -3.33 10.18 15.57
CA GLY A 181 -2.18 9.97 14.69
C GLY A 181 -2.37 10.44 13.24
N TRP A 182 -3.56 10.92 12.88
CA TRP A 182 -3.83 11.56 11.59
C TRP A 182 -3.40 13.02 11.60
N LEU A 183 -3.00 13.51 10.43
CA LEU A 183 -2.77 14.93 10.16
C LEU A 183 -2.98 15.23 8.67
N ALA A 184 -3.17 16.49 8.33
CA ALA A 184 -2.99 16.99 6.97
C ALA A 184 -1.77 17.91 6.93
N ASP A 185 -0.87 17.70 5.97
CA ASP A 185 0.32 18.54 5.82
C ASP A 185 0.00 19.93 5.25
N LYS A 186 1.02 20.79 5.08
CA LYS A 186 0.86 22.14 4.51
C LYS A 186 0.30 22.18 3.09
N PHE A 187 0.30 21.05 2.38
CA PHE A 187 -0.30 20.90 1.05
C PHE A 187 -1.71 20.27 1.11
N GLY A 188 -2.16 19.88 2.31
CA GLY A 188 -3.45 19.24 2.56
C GLY A 188 -3.44 17.72 2.44
N VAL A 189 -2.31 17.08 2.14
CA VAL A 189 -2.23 15.62 1.99
C VAL A 189 -2.40 14.97 3.35
N SER A 190 -3.26 13.93 3.41
CA SER A 190 -3.54 13.21 4.64
C SER A 190 -2.47 12.16 4.95
N TRP A 191 -1.94 12.20 6.18
CA TRP A 191 -0.95 11.26 6.68
C TRP A 191 -1.42 10.62 7.98
N GLN A 192 -0.98 9.40 8.25
CA GLN A 192 -1.15 8.70 9.52
C GLN A 192 0.23 8.32 10.07
N VAL A 193 0.64 8.89 11.19
CA VAL A 193 1.91 8.56 11.85
C VAL A 193 1.61 7.57 12.96
N VAL A 194 1.84 6.28 12.70
CA VAL A 194 1.33 5.19 13.54
C VAL A 194 2.46 4.35 14.11
N PRO A 195 2.61 4.27 15.45
CA PRO A 195 3.52 3.31 16.05
C PRO A 195 3.12 1.87 15.72
N LYS A 196 4.09 1.04 15.33
CA LYS A 196 3.86 -0.42 15.14
C LYS A 196 3.23 -1.05 16.37
N ARG A 197 3.67 -0.61 17.56
CA ARG A 197 3.17 -1.06 18.85
C ARG A 197 1.66 -0.84 19.03
N LEU A 198 1.14 0.29 18.56
CA LEU A 198 -0.30 0.56 18.61
C LEU A 198 -1.07 -0.45 17.77
N LYS A 199 -0.61 -0.75 16.56
CA LYS A 199 -1.28 -1.72 15.68
C LYS A 199 -1.36 -3.11 16.32
N GLU A 200 -0.29 -3.55 16.96
CA GLU A 200 -0.27 -4.80 17.73
C GLU A 200 -1.28 -4.81 18.87
N MET A 201 -1.38 -3.71 19.63
CA MET A 201 -2.33 -3.58 20.74
C MET A 201 -3.79 -3.62 20.25
N LEU A 202 -4.10 -2.97 19.13
CA LEU A 202 -5.47 -2.89 18.61
C LEU A 202 -6.00 -4.22 18.06
N VAL A 203 -5.11 -5.13 17.64
CA VAL A 203 -5.48 -6.47 17.13
C VAL A 203 -5.23 -7.59 18.14
N SER A 204 -4.96 -7.23 19.40
CA SER A 204 -4.77 -8.20 20.49
C SER A 204 -6.02 -9.05 20.72
N GLU A 205 -5.81 -10.33 21.08
CA GLU A 205 -6.89 -11.24 21.48
C GLU A 205 -7.56 -10.80 22.80
N ASP A 206 -6.83 -10.07 23.67
CA ASP A 206 -7.41 -9.39 24.83
C ASP A 206 -8.18 -8.15 24.37
N VAL A 207 -9.47 -8.36 24.05
CA VAL A 207 -10.40 -7.31 23.61
C VAL A 207 -10.54 -6.19 24.64
N ALA A 208 -10.44 -6.49 25.93
CA ALA A 208 -10.56 -5.48 26.98
C ALA A 208 -9.32 -4.57 27.00
N ALA A 209 -8.12 -5.14 26.86
CA ALA A 209 -6.88 -4.38 26.74
C ALA A 209 -6.83 -3.55 25.44
N ALA A 210 -7.21 -4.14 24.31
CA ALA A 210 -7.33 -3.44 23.02
C ALA A 210 -8.33 -2.28 23.11
N GLY A 211 -9.45 -2.48 23.82
CA GLY A 211 -10.45 -1.45 24.08
C GLY A 211 -9.88 -0.26 24.88
N ARG A 212 -9.09 -0.52 25.93
CA ARG A 212 -8.43 0.57 26.69
C ARG A 212 -7.43 1.34 25.84
N ALA A 213 -6.61 0.66 25.04
CA ALA A 213 -5.69 1.31 24.12
C ALA A 213 -6.42 2.15 23.07
N SER A 214 -7.56 1.65 22.55
CA SER A 214 -8.41 2.39 21.61
C SER A 214 -8.97 3.67 22.22
N VAL A 215 -9.45 3.61 23.46
CA VAL A 215 -9.95 4.78 24.20
C VAL A 215 -8.84 5.80 24.42
N ALA A 216 -7.65 5.35 24.81
CA ALA A 216 -6.49 6.24 24.99
C ALA A 216 -6.09 6.91 23.67
N MET A 217 -6.01 6.16 22.57
CA MET A 217 -5.72 6.67 21.23
C MET A 217 -6.70 7.77 20.80
N MET A 218 -8.00 7.59 21.04
CA MET A 218 -9.03 8.59 20.69
C MET A 218 -8.86 9.92 21.45
N GLY A 219 -8.20 9.91 22.60
CA GLY A 219 -7.87 11.12 23.36
C GLY A 219 -6.59 11.83 22.87
N MET A 220 -5.87 11.26 21.91
CA MET A 220 -4.57 11.75 21.45
C MET A 220 -4.65 12.40 20.07
N LYS A 221 -3.78 13.38 19.84
CA LYS A 221 -3.47 13.88 18.49
C LYS A 221 -2.23 13.18 17.96
N LYS A 222 -1.06 13.57 18.48
CA LYS A 222 0.18 12.81 18.35
C LYS A 222 0.12 11.62 19.29
N LEU A 223 0.47 10.44 18.81
CA LEU A 223 0.44 9.22 19.59
C LEU A 223 1.66 9.14 20.51
N ASP A 224 1.39 8.85 21.79
CA ASP A 224 2.41 8.57 22.80
C ASP A 224 2.41 7.07 23.09
N ILE A 225 3.50 6.39 22.72
CA ILE A 225 3.61 4.94 22.85
C ILE A 225 3.51 4.52 24.31
N GLU A 226 4.16 5.23 25.22
CA GLU A 226 4.16 4.88 26.65
C GLU A 226 2.75 5.00 27.25
N GLY A 227 2.05 6.11 26.98
CA GLY A 227 0.66 6.31 27.40
C GLY A 227 -0.29 5.24 26.84
N LEU A 228 -0.12 4.86 25.58
CA LEU A 228 -0.91 3.78 24.97
C LEU A 228 -0.64 2.43 25.64
N GLU A 229 0.62 2.11 25.95
CA GLU A 229 0.97 0.87 26.63
C GLU A 229 0.45 0.81 28.07
N LYS A 230 0.48 1.92 28.81
CA LYS A 230 -0.12 2.01 30.16
C LYS A 230 -1.62 1.75 30.10
N ALA A 231 -2.32 2.41 29.18
CA ALA A 231 -3.74 2.17 28.97
C ALA A 231 -4.03 0.71 28.62
N PHE A 232 -3.24 0.11 27.73
CA PHE A 232 -3.36 -1.30 27.38
C PHE A 232 -3.17 -2.22 28.60
N LYS A 233 -2.21 -1.94 29.48
CA LYS A 233 -1.99 -2.69 30.73
C LYS A 233 -3.04 -2.41 31.81
N GLY A 234 -3.77 -1.30 31.71
CA GLY A 234 -4.75 -0.86 32.71
C GLY A 234 -4.13 -0.08 33.87
N GLU A 235 -3.02 0.62 33.60
CA GLU A 235 -2.26 1.47 34.54
C GLU A 235 -2.64 2.96 34.43
#